data_AF-A0A7V9VMZ9-F1
#
_entry.id   AF-A0A7V9VMZ9-F1
#
_cell.length_a   1.000
_cell.length_b   1.000
_cell.length_c   1.000
_cell.angle_alpha   90.00
_cell.angle_beta   90.00
_cell.angle_gamma   90.00
#
_symmetry.space_group_name_H-M   'P 1'
#
loop_
_entity.id
_entity.type
_entity.pdbx_description
1 polymer ?
#
loop_
_entity_poly.entity_id
_entity_poly.type
_entity_poly.pdbx_seq_one_letter_code
_entity_poly.pdbx_strand_id
1 'polypeptide(L)'
;MSRNVIVSILIGAALLLIAAQVLVPEIVAGQVEQRLTENGGEATVRINSFPVLRLLAEDGDRIEVRGSGIEVDLQADNRVFERLEGFNEVDVELDYVTTGPFQTELFSLQRDADQEAYALSLRSLVSASDLSDFAADQLPGPLGGIFGAFGDSGLLPSAEIPVELDATVRADGDGIEIVDGQGTVAGIPATPVVEAIAGAIIAQL
;
A
#
# COMPACT_ATOMS: atom_id res chain seq x y z
N MET A 1 2.61 -21.06 48.26
CA MET A 1 1.53 -20.90 47.26
C MET A 1 0.91 -22.27 47.03
N SER A 2 -0.38 -22.48 47.29
CA SER A 2 -0.99 -23.80 47.12
C SER A 2 -1.14 -24.14 45.64
N ARG A 3 -1.04 -25.43 45.29
CA ARG A 3 -1.14 -25.92 43.90
C ARG A 3 -2.40 -25.40 43.19
N ASN A 4 -3.48 -25.20 43.93
CA ASN A 4 -4.75 -24.68 43.42
C ASN A 4 -4.68 -23.21 43.01
N VAL A 5 -3.90 -22.37 43.70
CA VAL A 5 -3.73 -20.95 43.33
C VAL A 5 -2.96 -20.82 42.02
N ILE A 6 -1.93 -21.66 41.81
CA ILE A 6 -1.15 -21.67 40.56
C ILE A 6 -2.06 -22.09 39.40
N VAL A 7 -2.87 -23.14 39.58
CA VAL A 7 -3.81 -23.61 38.54
C VAL A 7 -4.84 -22.53 38.20
N SER A 8 -5.42 -21.85 39.18
CA SER A 8 -6.39 -20.77 38.93
C SER A 8 -5.77 -19.60 38.16
N ILE A 9 -4.53 -19.21 38.48
CA ILE A 9 -3.82 -18.15 37.75
C ILE A 9 -3.55 -18.57 36.30
N LEU A 10 -3.12 -19.81 36.08
CA LEU A 10 -2.87 -20.33 34.73
C LEU A 10 -4.14 -20.38 33.89
N ILE A 11 -5.26 -20.82 34.48
CA ILE A 11 -6.57 -20.84 33.78
C ILE A 11 -7.01 -19.40 33.46
N GLY A 12 -6.90 -18.48 34.42
CA GLY A 12 -7.24 -17.08 34.19
C GLY A 12 -6.39 -16.45 33.08
N ALA A 13 -5.09 -16.70 33.08
CA ALA A 13 -4.18 -16.23 32.04
C ALA A 13 -4.50 -16.85 30.67
N ALA A 14 -4.79 -18.16 30.62
CA ALA A 14 -5.19 -18.81 29.37
C ALA A 14 -6.48 -18.23 28.79
N LEU A 15 -7.49 -17.97 29.62
CA LEU A 15 -8.74 -17.33 29.19
C LEU A 15 -8.52 -15.91 28.67
N LEU A 16 -7.66 -15.13 29.32
CA LEU A 16 -7.28 -13.79 28.84
C LEU A 16 -6.57 -13.86 27.49
N LEU A 17 -5.66 -14.81 27.30
CA LEU A 17 -4.98 -14.99 26.02
C LEU A 17 -5.97 -15.37 24.91
N ILE A 18 -6.92 -16.27 25.17
CA ILE A 18 -7.96 -16.63 24.20
C ILE A 18 -8.82 -15.42 23.82
N ALA A 19 -9.21 -14.60 24.80
CA ALA A 19 -9.97 -13.39 24.52
C ALA A 19 -9.17 -12.36 23.71
N ALA A 20 -7.88 -12.18 24.04
CA ALA A 20 -7.00 -11.27 23.30
C ALA A 20 -6.80 -11.70 21.85
N GLN A 21 -6.76 -13.01 21.57
CA GLN A 21 -6.60 -13.55 20.20
C GLN A 21 -7.76 -13.21 19.28
N VAL A 22 -8.94 -12.90 19.82
CA VAL A 22 -10.11 -12.48 19.03
C VAL A 22 -10.20 -10.95 18.96
N LEU A 23 -9.99 -10.27 20.09
CA LEU A 23 -10.24 -8.82 20.18
C LEU A 23 -9.13 -7.97 19.56
N VAL A 24 -7.85 -8.36 19.74
CA VAL A 24 -6.74 -7.53 19.29
C VAL A 24 -6.69 -7.40 17.76
N PRO A 25 -6.82 -8.49 16.96
CA PRO A 25 -6.81 -8.35 15.50
C PRO A 25 -7.94 -7.45 14.97
N GLU A 26 -9.13 -7.53 15.56
CA GLU A 26 -10.29 -6.69 15.21
C GLU A 26 -10.05 -5.21 15.52
N ILE A 27 -9.44 -4.90 16.68
CA ILE A 27 -9.10 -3.53 17.07
C ILE A 27 -8.01 -2.95 16.15
N VAL A 28 -7.01 -3.75 15.78
CA VAL A 28 -5.93 -3.29 14.89
C VAL A 28 -6.48 -3.07 13.48
N ALA A 29 -7.31 -3.98 12.97
CA ALA A 29 -7.96 -3.84 11.67
C ALA A 29 -8.81 -2.56 11.60
N GLY A 30 -9.64 -2.30 12.62
CA GLY A 30 -10.47 -1.08 12.65
C GLY A 30 -9.69 0.23 12.72
N GLN A 31 -8.45 0.21 13.23
CA GLN A 31 -7.56 1.38 13.17
C GLN A 31 -7.01 1.63 11.76
N VAL A 32 -6.65 0.56 11.04
CA VAL A 32 -6.20 0.66 9.64
C VAL A 32 -7.35 1.14 8.77
N GLU A 33 -8.55 0.57 8.93
CA GLU A 33 -9.76 1.01 8.22
C GLU A 33 -10.00 2.52 8.39
N GLN A 34 -9.99 3.01 9.64
CA GLN A 34 -10.22 4.44 9.91
C GLN A 34 -9.19 5.34 9.25
N ARG A 35 -7.90 4.96 9.23
CA ARG A 35 -6.84 5.72 8.57
C ARG A 35 -7.02 5.74 7.06
N LEU A 36 -7.34 4.59 6.46
CA LEU A 36 -7.60 4.49 5.03
C LEU A 36 -8.81 5.34 4.62
N THR A 37 -9.84 5.40 5.46
CA THR A 37 -11.06 6.17 5.16
C THR A 37 -11.05 7.61 5.70
N GLU A 38 -9.93 8.11 6.24
CA GLU A 38 -9.88 9.41 6.93
C GLU A 38 -10.32 10.56 6.01
N ASN A 39 -9.93 10.48 4.74
CA ASN A 39 -10.26 11.47 3.71
C ASN A 39 -11.47 11.07 2.85
N GLY A 40 -12.11 9.93 3.13
CA GLY A 40 -13.28 9.43 2.40
C GLY A 40 -13.14 7.99 1.92
N GLY A 41 -14.18 7.51 1.25
CA GLY A 41 -14.24 6.14 0.75
C GLY A 41 -14.66 5.11 1.81
N GLU A 42 -14.49 3.85 1.46
CA GLU A 42 -14.79 2.70 2.31
C GLU A 42 -13.63 1.72 2.27
N ALA A 43 -13.26 1.15 3.41
CA ALA A 43 -12.25 0.12 3.52
C ALA A 43 -12.69 -0.97 4.49
N THR A 44 -12.29 -2.20 4.20
CA THR A 44 -12.45 -3.36 5.07
C THR A 44 -11.09 -4.02 5.20
N VAL A 45 -10.63 -4.18 6.44
CA VAL A 45 -9.33 -4.76 6.75
C VAL A 45 -9.55 -6.02 7.58
N ARG A 46 -8.83 -7.09 7.24
CA ARG A 46 -8.80 -8.33 8.02
C ARG A 46 -7.37 -8.67 8.36
N ILE A 47 -7.11 -8.87 9.64
CA ILE A 47 -5.79 -9.21 10.15
C ILE A 47 -5.90 -10.54 10.90
N ASN A 48 -4.99 -11.46 10.58
CA ASN A 48 -4.84 -12.73 11.27
C ASN A 48 -3.41 -12.86 11.79
N SER A 49 -3.27 -13.26 13.05
CA SER A 49 -1.96 -13.51 13.66
C SER A 49 -2.07 -14.51 14.79
N PHE A 50 -1.31 -15.60 14.70
CA PHE A 50 -1.20 -16.62 15.72
C PHE A 50 0.28 -16.91 16.03
N PRO A 51 0.76 -16.63 17.25
CA PRO A 51 0.04 -16.00 18.37
C PRO A 51 -0.15 -14.48 18.17
N VAL A 52 -1.30 -13.94 18.58
CA VAL A 52 -1.65 -12.50 18.50
C VAL A 52 -0.61 -11.52 19.04
N LEU A 53 0.24 -11.97 19.97
CA LEU A 53 1.32 -11.16 20.53
C LEU A 53 2.34 -10.74 19.46
N ARG A 54 2.42 -11.46 18.33
CA ARG A 54 3.22 -11.08 17.17
C ARG A 54 2.80 -9.74 16.58
N LEU A 55 1.51 -9.39 16.64
CA LEU A 55 1.04 -8.08 16.17
C LEU A 55 1.64 -6.90 16.95
N LEU A 56 2.10 -7.12 18.20
CA LEU A 56 2.79 -6.08 18.98
C LEU A 56 4.21 -5.81 18.47
N ALA A 57 4.78 -6.75 17.71
CA ALA A 57 6.03 -6.61 16.99
C ALA A 57 5.79 -6.31 15.49
N GLU A 58 4.56 -5.91 15.12
CA GLU A 58 4.17 -5.63 13.74
C GLU A 58 4.19 -6.87 12.82
N ASP A 59 4.16 -8.08 13.40
CA ASP A 59 4.17 -9.36 12.68
C ASP A 59 2.81 -10.07 12.68
N GLY A 60 2.48 -10.76 11.58
CA GLY A 60 1.27 -11.56 11.47
C GLY A 60 1.34 -12.72 10.50
N ASP A 61 0.22 -13.42 10.35
CA ASP A 61 0.11 -14.52 9.38
C ASP A 61 -0.50 -14.02 8.08
N ARG A 62 -1.55 -13.18 8.15
CA ARG A 62 -2.21 -12.62 6.97
C ARG A 62 -2.76 -11.23 7.24
N ILE A 63 -2.60 -10.34 6.28
CA ILE A 63 -3.32 -9.06 6.19
C ILE A 63 -4.05 -8.99 4.85
N GLU A 64 -5.34 -8.66 4.90
CA GLU A 64 -6.18 -8.46 3.74
C GLU A 64 -6.81 -7.07 3.83
N VAL A 65 -6.70 -6.29 2.76
CA VAL A 65 -7.22 -4.93 2.68
C VAL A 65 -8.05 -4.84 1.41
N ARG A 66 -9.34 -4.51 1.55
CA ARG A 66 -10.25 -4.25 0.45
C ARG A 66 -10.81 -2.85 0.61
N GLY A 67 -10.83 -2.04 -0.45
CA GLY A 67 -11.39 -0.69 -0.32
C GLY A 67 -11.75 -0.05 -1.64
N SER A 68 -12.55 1.01 -1.57
CA SER A 68 -13.01 1.74 -2.74
C SER A 68 -13.17 3.22 -2.46
N GLY A 69 -12.83 4.06 -3.44
CA GLY A 69 -13.09 5.51 -3.38
C GLY A 69 -12.24 6.23 -2.34
N ILE A 70 -11.04 5.72 -2.07
CA ILE A 70 -10.15 6.20 -1.02
C ILE A 70 -9.33 7.38 -1.53
N GLU A 71 -9.17 8.41 -0.69
CA GLU A 71 -8.31 9.56 -0.99
C GLU A 71 -7.05 9.51 -0.12
N VAL A 72 -5.90 9.46 -0.79
CA VAL A 72 -4.58 9.30 -0.20
C VAL A 72 -3.73 10.52 -0.48
N ASP A 73 -3.14 11.08 0.57
CA ASP A 73 -2.14 12.14 0.41
C ASP A 73 -0.78 11.55 0.02
N LEU A 74 -0.12 12.14 -0.99
CA LEU A 74 1.21 11.74 -1.45
C LEU A 74 2.33 11.89 -0.38
N GLN A 75 2.04 12.44 0.81
CA GLN A 75 3.00 12.65 1.90
C GLN A 75 3.01 11.50 2.90
N ALA A 76 2.87 10.27 2.41
CA ALA A 76 2.62 9.11 3.24
C ALA A 76 3.91 8.57 3.91
N ASP A 77 3.77 7.96 5.10
CA ASP A 77 4.86 7.51 5.98
C ASP A 77 5.51 6.24 5.40
N ASN A 78 6.77 6.31 4.94
CA ASN A 78 7.49 5.21 4.29
C ASN A 78 7.54 3.86 5.06
N ARG A 79 7.18 3.84 6.35
CA ARG A 79 7.23 2.64 7.22
C ARG A 79 6.15 1.60 6.94
N VAL A 80 5.28 1.80 5.96
CA VAL A 80 4.23 0.84 5.64
C VAL A 80 4.77 -0.49 5.15
N PHE A 81 5.82 -0.45 4.34
CA PHE A 81 6.44 -1.65 3.80
C PHE A 81 7.03 -2.52 4.89
N GLU A 82 7.70 -1.89 5.87
CA GLU A 82 8.20 -2.58 7.06
C GLU A 82 7.05 -3.30 7.80
N ARG A 83 5.89 -2.66 7.91
CA ARG A 83 4.70 -3.27 8.51
C ARG A 83 4.14 -4.44 7.70
N LEU A 84 4.15 -4.36 6.37
CA LEU A 84 3.68 -5.43 5.49
C LEU A 84 4.65 -6.62 5.43
N GLU A 85 5.96 -6.38 5.58
CA GLU A 85 6.98 -7.45 5.64
C GLU A 85 6.76 -8.41 6.81
N GLY A 86 6.26 -7.91 7.95
CA GLY A 86 5.98 -8.73 9.13
C GLY A 86 4.87 -9.79 8.93
N PHE A 87 4.09 -9.70 7.85
CA PHE A 87 3.06 -10.68 7.51
C PHE A 87 3.61 -11.79 6.62
N ASN A 88 3.07 -13.00 6.72
CA ASN A 88 3.42 -14.07 5.76
C ASN A 88 2.65 -13.89 4.45
N GLU A 89 1.36 -13.54 4.55
CA GLU A 89 0.46 -13.34 3.42
C GLU A 89 -0.09 -11.91 3.39
N VAL A 90 -0.06 -11.28 2.23
CA VAL A 90 -0.55 -9.92 2.01
C VAL A 90 -1.47 -9.91 0.81
N ASP A 91 -2.66 -9.34 0.95
CA ASP A 91 -3.66 -9.26 -0.11
C ASP A 91 -4.36 -7.90 -0.04
N VAL A 92 -3.88 -6.95 -0.81
CA VAL A 92 -4.42 -5.59 -0.90
C VAL A 92 -5.07 -5.42 -2.25
N GLU A 93 -6.32 -4.93 -2.26
CA GLU A 93 -7.04 -4.53 -3.46
C GLU A 93 -7.85 -3.28 -3.16
N LEU A 94 -7.53 -2.21 -3.89
CA LEU A 94 -8.19 -0.93 -3.76
C LEU A 94 -8.70 -0.49 -5.13
N ASP A 95 -9.97 -0.14 -5.18
CA ASP A 95 -10.62 0.40 -6.35
C ASP A 95 -10.78 1.91 -6.22
N TYR A 96 -10.65 2.66 -7.32
CA TYR A 96 -10.90 4.10 -7.35
C TYR A 96 -10.16 4.88 -6.25
N VAL A 97 -8.85 4.71 -6.15
CA VAL A 97 -7.98 5.46 -5.23
C VAL A 97 -7.53 6.75 -5.87
N THR A 98 -7.70 7.87 -5.18
CA THR A 98 -7.15 9.16 -5.62
C THR A 98 -5.89 9.44 -4.83
N THR A 99 -4.76 9.66 -5.51
CA THR A 99 -3.48 9.95 -4.87
C THR A 99 -2.83 11.15 -5.54
N GLY A 100 -3.06 12.33 -4.97
CA GLY A 100 -2.70 13.61 -5.61
C GLY A 100 -3.35 13.73 -7.00
N PRO A 101 -2.56 13.90 -8.08
CA PRO A 101 -3.12 14.01 -9.43
C PRO A 101 -3.49 12.68 -10.10
N PHE A 102 -3.18 11.55 -9.45
CA PHE A 102 -3.38 10.22 -10.00
C PHE A 102 -4.74 9.67 -9.57
N GLN A 103 -5.55 9.30 -10.55
CA GLN A 103 -6.80 8.57 -10.35
C GLN A 103 -6.55 7.09 -10.64
N THR A 104 -6.28 6.33 -9.59
CA THR A 104 -6.03 4.90 -9.67
C THR A 104 -7.34 4.15 -9.72
N GLU A 105 -7.64 3.52 -10.85
CA GLU A 105 -8.83 2.69 -11.00
C GLU A 105 -8.71 1.39 -10.22
N LEU A 106 -7.53 0.77 -10.25
CA LEU A 106 -7.23 -0.47 -9.56
C LEU A 106 -5.79 -0.46 -9.05
N PHE A 107 -5.64 -0.77 -7.76
CA PHE A 107 -4.38 -1.08 -7.14
C PHE A 107 -4.50 -2.46 -6.50
N SER A 108 -3.59 -3.38 -6.83
CA SER A 108 -3.49 -4.68 -6.18
C SER A 108 -2.06 -5.00 -5.81
N LEU A 109 -1.85 -5.44 -4.57
CA LEU A 109 -0.57 -5.90 -4.05
C LEU A 109 -0.78 -7.22 -3.32
N GLN A 110 -0.19 -8.30 -3.84
CA GLN A 110 -0.39 -9.65 -3.34
C GLN A 110 0.95 -10.32 -3.04
N ARG A 111 1.03 -11.05 -1.93
CA ARG A 111 2.13 -11.96 -1.59
C ARG A 111 1.56 -13.17 -0.88
N ASP A 112 1.77 -14.34 -1.47
CA ASP A 112 1.43 -15.61 -0.84
C ASP A 112 2.48 -16.01 0.21
N ALA A 113 2.09 -16.84 1.18
CA ALA A 113 2.93 -17.24 2.32
C ALA A 113 4.25 -17.95 1.95
N ASP A 114 4.36 -18.48 0.73
CA ASP A 114 5.55 -19.15 0.20
C ASP A 114 6.41 -18.26 -0.71
N GLN A 115 6.08 -16.96 -0.82
CA GLN A 115 6.76 -16.02 -1.68
C GLN A 115 7.46 -14.91 -0.89
N GLU A 116 8.65 -14.53 -1.36
CA GLU A 116 9.42 -13.40 -0.81
C GLU A 116 9.10 -12.07 -1.50
N ALA A 117 8.56 -12.12 -2.71
CA ALA A 117 8.23 -10.95 -3.51
C ALA A 117 6.71 -10.77 -3.61
N TYR A 118 6.29 -9.54 -3.83
CA TYR A 118 4.91 -9.16 -4.05
C TYR A 118 4.62 -9.03 -5.55
N ALA A 119 3.46 -9.51 -5.97
CA ALA A 119 2.87 -9.16 -7.26
C ALA A 119 2.09 -7.85 -7.11
N LEU A 120 2.52 -6.83 -7.85
CA LEU A 120 1.93 -5.50 -7.89
C LEU A 120 1.27 -5.27 -9.25
N SER A 121 0.00 -4.89 -9.24
CA SER A 121 -0.76 -4.45 -10.41
C SER A 121 -1.38 -3.09 -10.12
N LEU A 122 -1.13 -2.11 -10.98
CA LEU A 122 -1.67 -0.76 -10.86
C LEU A 122 -2.21 -0.29 -12.22
N ARG A 123 -3.42 0.25 -12.21
CA ARG A 123 -4.01 0.98 -13.32
C ARG A 123 -4.45 2.35 -12.84
N SER A 124 -3.85 3.39 -13.42
CA SER A 124 -4.13 4.77 -13.06
C SER A 124 -4.27 5.65 -14.29
N LEU A 125 -5.04 6.72 -14.14
CA LEU A 125 -5.17 7.82 -15.08
C LEU A 125 -4.55 9.07 -14.46
N VAL A 126 -3.86 9.86 -15.29
CA VAL A 126 -3.34 11.17 -14.91
C VAL A 126 -3.54 12.15 -16.06
N SER A 127 -3.86 13.41 -15.76
CA SER A 127 -3.96 14.41 -16.82
C SER A 127 -2.57 14.86 -17.28
N ALA A 128 -2.44 15.27 -18.55
CA ALA A 128 -1.18 15.76 -19.08
C ALA A 128 -0.65 17.01 -18.34
N SER A 129 -1.56 17.89 -17.87
CA SER A 129 -1.19 19.05 -17.06
C SER A 129 -0.65 18.63 -15.70
N ASP A 130 -1.34 17.73 -15.02
CA ASP A 130 -0.95 17.35 -13.66
C ASP A 130 0.34 16.53 -13.64
N LEU A 131 0.56 15.69 -14.66
CA LEU A 131 1.84 14.98 -14.84
C LEU A 131 3.00 15.97 -15.07
N SER A 132 2.75 17.06 -15.79
CA SER A 132 3.75 18.10 -16.04
C SER A 132 4.08 18.87 -14.76
N ASP A 133 3.06 19.25 -13.99
CA ASP A 133 3.22 19.92 -12.70
C ASP A 133 3.96 19.02 -11.69
N PHE A 134 3.58 17.74 -11.61
CA PHE A 134 4.26 16.75 -10.79
C PHE A 134 5.75 16.58 -11.16
N ALA A 135 6.05 16.49 -12.46
CA ALA A 135 7.43 16.39 -12.93
C ALA A 135 8.25 17.66 -12.62
N ALA A 136 7.63 18.84 -12.66
CA ALA A 136 8.29 20.10 -12.31
C ALA A 136 8.63 20.17 -10.82
N ASP A 137 7.73 19.69 -9.95
CA ASP A 137 7.90 19.73 -8.50
C ASP A 137 8.85 18.64 -7.97
N GLN A 138 8.84 17.44 -8.54
CA GLN A 138 9.59 16.29 -8.01
C GLN A 138 10.91 15.97 -8.74
N LEU A 139 11.13 16.45 -9.96
CA LEU A 139 12.33 16.16 -10.75
C LEU A 139 13.12 17.45 -11.11
N PRO A 140 13.79 18.11 -10.14
CA PRO A 140 14.69 19.21 -10.45
C PRO A 140 15.91 18.71 -11.23
N GLY A 141 15.97 18.95 -12.54
CA GLY A 141 17.12 18.55 -13.36
C GLY A 141 16.87 18.57 -14.88
N PRO A 142 17.89 18.19 -15.69
CA PRO A 142 17.82 18.23 -17.16
C PRO A 142 16.75 17.32 -17.79
N LEU A 143 16.14 16.42 -17.01
CA LEU A 143 14.99 15.62 -17.43
C LEU A 143 13.66 16.40 -17.40
N GLY A 144 13.55 17.51 -16.67
CA GLY A 144 12.39 18.39 -16.75
C GLY A 144 12.20 19.04 -18.12
N GLY A 145 13.28 19.16 -18.91
CA GLY A 145 13.24 19.75 -20.25
C GLY A 145 12.60 18.86 -21.33
N ILE A 146 12.66 17.53 -21.18
CA ILE A 146 12.01 16.60 -22.12
C ILE A 146 10.51 16.50 -21.88
N PHE A 147 10.05 16.60 -20.62
CA PHE A 147 8.62 16.63 -20.29
C PHE A 147 8.00 18.03 -20.47
N GLY A 148 8.76 19.10 -20.20
CA GLY A 148 8.35 20.48 -20.49
C GLY A 148 8.05 20.74 -21.98
N ALA A 149 8.68 20.00 -22.90
CA ALA A 149 8.38 20.09 -24.33
C ALA A 149 6.96 19.60 -24.70
N PHE A 150 6.38 18.70 -23.90
CA PHE A 150 4.99 18.26 -24.07
C PHE A 150 4.00 19.28 -23.51
N GLY A 151 4.34 19.95 -22.39
CA GLY A 151 3.51 21.00 -21.78
C GLY A 151 3.48 22.32 -22.57
N ASP A 152 4.62 22.75 -23.14
CA ASP A 152 4.76 24.05 -23.82
C ASP A 152 4.17 24.07 -25.25
N SER A 153 3.74 22.92 -25.76
CA SER A 153 3.13 22.82 -27.10
C SER A 153 1.68 23.30 -27.14
N GLY A 154 1.03 23.59 -26.00
CA GLY A 154 -0.32 24.19 -25.94
C GLY A 154 -1.42 23.40 -26.67
N LEU A 155 -1.14 22.14 -27.04
CA LEU A 155 -1.92 21.34 -27.99
C LEU A 155 -2.30 19.96 -27.43
N LEU A 156 -1.94 19.65 -26.18
CA LEU A 156 -2.44 18.44 -25.53
C LEU A 156 -3.74 18.82 -24.81
N PRO A 157 -4.89 18.30 -25.27
CA PRO A 157 -6.17 18.53 -24.60
C PRO A 157 -6.13 17.90 -23.21
N SER A 158 -7.22 18.04 -22.45
CA SER A 158 -7.58 17.31 -21.23
C SER A 158 -7.65 15.77 -21.43
N ALA A 159 -6.67 15.21 -22.13
CA ALA A 159 -6.49 13.80 -22.40
C ALA A 159 -5.89 13.17 -21.15
N GLU A 160 -6.64 12.22 -20.61
CA GLU A 160 -6.17 11.34 -19.56
C GLU A 160 -5.13 10.39 -20.16
N ILE A 161 -3.99 10.30 -19.50
CA ILE A 161 -2.88 9.45 -19.87
C ILE A 161 -2.98 8.18 -19.01
N PRO A 162 -3.20 6.99 -19.62
CA PRO A 162 -3.19 5.75 -18.88
C PRO A 162 -1.76 5.40 -18.45
N VAL A 163 -1.67 5.00 -17.18
CA VAL A 163 -0.48 4.49 -16.51
C VAL A 163 -0.82 3.08 -16.04
N GLU A 164 -0.11 2.10 -16.59
CA GLU A 164 -0.29 0.70 -16.25
C GLU A 164 1.04 0.13 -15.76
N LEU A 165 0.98 -0.62 -14.67
CA LEU A 165 2.12 -1.31 -14.09
C LEU A 165 1.72 -2.72 -13.70
N ASP A 166 2.50 -3.67 -14.17
CA ASP A 166 2.56 -5.02 -13.66
C ASP A 166 4.01 -5.32 -13.27
N ALA A 167 4.27 -5.48 -11.97
CA ALA A 167 5.62 -5.71 -11.44
C ALA A 167 5.63 -6.77 -10.35
N THR A 168 6.76 -7.45 -10.26
CA THR A 168 7.18 -8.20 -9.09
C THR A 168 8.11 -7.32 -8.28
N VAL A 169 7.72 -7.04 -7.04
CA VAL A 169 8.43 -6.11 -6.19
C VAL A 169 8.87 -6.76 -4.89
N ARG A 170 9.99 -6.30 -4.34
CA ARG A 170 10.47 -6.70 -3.01
C ARG A 170 10.59 -5.45 -2.16
N ALA A 171 10.31 -5.57 -0.87
CA ALA A 171 10.65 -4.50 0.05
C ALA A 171 12.17 -4.45 0.24
N ASP A 172 12.73 -3.24 0.27
CA ASP A 172 14.14 -2.96 0.53
C ASP A 172 14.25 -1.77 1.47
N GLY A 173 14.35 -2.05 2.78
CA GLY A 173 14.33 -1.04 3.83
C GLY A 173 13.06 -0.20 3.79
N ASP A 174 13.22 1.12 3.61
CA ASP A 174 12.12 2.10 3.57
C ASP A 174 11.39 2.17 2.20
N GLY A 175 11.70 1.28 1.26
CA GLY A 175 11.21 1.40 -0.13
C GLY A 175 10.94 0.08 -0.84
N ILE A 176 10.75 0.20 -2.15
CA ILE A 176 10.48 -0.92 -3.05
C ILE A 176 11.65 -1.09 -4.02
N GLU A 177 12.12 -2.33 -4.17
CA GLU A 177 12.92 -2.74 -5.31
C GLU A 177 12.04 -3.49 -6.32
N ILE A 178 12.01 -3.04 -7.58
CA ILE A 178 11.40 -3.81 -8.68
C ILE A 178 12.37 -4.93 -9.07
N VAL A 179 11.94 -6.18 -8.85
CA VAL A 179 12.72 -7.38 -9.20
C VAL A 179 12.57 -7.71 -10.68
N ASP A 180 11.34 -7.59 -11.17
CA ASP A 180 10.95 -7.76 -12.57
C ASP A 180 9.67 -6.96 -12.80
N GLY A 181 9.47 -6.41 -13.99
CA GLY A 181 8.25 -5.64 -14.22
C GLY A 181 8.21 -4.89 -15.54
N GLN A 182 6.98 -4.64 -15.98
CA GLN A 182 6.68 -3.83 -17.14
C GLN A 182 5.74 -2.70 -16.68
N GLY A 183 6.23 -1.47 -16.77
CA GLY A 183 5.43 -0.27 -16.55
C GLY A 183 5.36 0.53 -17.82
N THR A 184 4.16 0.94 -18.23
CA THR A 184 4.00 1.81 -19.39
C THR A 184 3.19 3.06 -19.07
N VAL A 185 3.62 4.19 -19.61
CA VAL A 185 2.86 5.45 -19.64
C VAL A 185 2.52 5.69 -21.10
N ALA A 186 1.22 5.70 -21.43
CA ALA A 186 0.73 5.74 -22.81
C ALA A 186 1.38 4.67 -23.73
N GLY A 187 1.66 3.46 -23.21
CA GLY A 187 2.28 2.37 -23.96
C GLY A 187 3.78 2.48 -24.18
N ILE A 188 4.45 3.48 -23.57
CA ILE A 188 5.91 3.64 -23.59
C ILE A 188 6.49 3.13 -22.26
N PRO A 189 7.54 2.28 -22.27
CA PRO A 189 8.21 1.84 -21.06
C PRO A 189 8.63 3.01 -20.16
N ALA A 190 8.13 3.04 -18.93
CA ALA A 190 8.26 4.18 -18.02
C ALA A 190 8.56 3.74 -16.58
N THR A 191 9.48 2.79 -16.41
CA THR A 191 9.86 2.20 -15.11
C THR A 191 10.06 3.21 -13.97
N PRO A 192 10.78 4.35 -14.15
CA PRO A 192 11.06 5.26 -13.03
C PRO A 192 9.83 6.05 -12.51
N VAL A 193 8.87 6.38 -13.39
CA VAL A 193 7.65 7.11 -12.99
C VAL A 193 6.72 6.19 -12.20
N VAL A 194 6.71 4.93 -12.62
CA VAL A 194 5.87 3.88 -12.10
C VAL A 194 6.33 3.44 -10.70
N GLU A 195 7.64 3.38 -10.47
CA GLU A 195 8.24 3.17 -9.13
C GLU A 195 7.78 4.25 -8.13
N ALA A 196 7.73 5.51 -8.54
CA ALA A 196 7.32 6.62 -7.67
C ALA A 196 5.85 6.52 -7.23
N ILE A 197 4.95 6.15 -8.15
CA ILE A 197 3.50 6.00 -7.84
C ILE A 197 3.27 4.82 -6.90
N ALA A 198 3.90 3.67 -7.20
CA ALA A 198 3.83 2.47 -6.36
C ALA A 198 4.33 2.75 -4.93
N GLY A 199 5.48 3.43 -4.80
CA GLY A 199 6.03 3.84 -3.51
C GLY A 199 5.05 4.70 -2.71
N ALA A 200 4.40 5.67 -3.36
CA ALA A 200 3.50 6.61 -2.68
C ALA A 200 2.19 5.97 -2.21
N ILE A 201 1.55 5.11 -3.02
CA ILE A 201 0.31 4.42 -2.64
C ILE A 201 0.56 3.50 -1.44
N ILE A 202 1.66 2.74 -1.50
CA ILE A 202 1.93 1.80 -0.45
C ILE A 202 2.39 2.52 0.81
N ALA A 203 3.06 3.66 0.73
CA ALA A 203 3.39 4.46 1.92
C ALA A 203 2.16 4.94 2.73
N GLN A 204 0.93 4.74 2.26
CA GLN A 204 -0.30 5.05 3.00
C GLN A 204 -0.91 3.86 3.79
N LEU A 205 -0.54 2.61 3.51
CA LEU A 205 -1.13 1.43 4.19
C LEU A 205 -0.63 1.23 5.64
#